data_AF-V8NCK7-F1
#
_entry.id   AF-V8NCK7-F1
#
_cell.length_a   1.000
_cell.length_b   1.000
_cell.length_c   1.000
_cell.angle_alpha   90.00
_cell.angle_beta   90.00
_cell.angle_gamma   90.00
#
_symmetry.space_group_name_H-M   'P 1'
#
loop_
_entity.id
_entity.type
_entity.pdbx_description
1 polymer ?
#
loop_
_entity_poly.entity_id
_entity_poly.type
_entity_poly.pdbx_seq_one_letter_code
_entity_poly.pdbx_strand_id
1 'polypeptide(L)'
;MFEVITSEASYLRSLRVAVFHFQLSPALRGAVTGAQVQQLFSNLSQVKDTSERFLLQLEDHLDQDVFLPGLGEVVLKNCPAFHRAYVPYVTNQMYQEQLMQRLM
;
A
#
# COMPACT_ATOMS: atom_id res chain seq x y z
N MET A 1 9.26 -12.36 13.52
CA MET A 1 8.65 -13.16 12.42
C MET A 1 7.14 -12.98 12.40
N PHE A 2 6.42 -13.44 13.43
CA PHE A 2 5.00 -13.09 13.61
C PHE A 2 4.75 -11.58 13.56
N GLU A 3 5.67 -10.77 14.11
CA GLU A 3 5.62 -9.31 14.04
C GLU A 3 5.48 -8.80 12.59
N VAL A 4 6.23 -9.33 11.63
CA VAL A 4 6.21 -8.91 10.21
C VAL A 4 4.85 -9.18 9.59
N ILE A 5 4.25 -10.34 9.85
CA ILE A 5 2.92 -10.69 9.34
C ILE A 5 1.86 -9.79 9.97
N THR A 6 1.91 -9.60 11.29
CA THR A 6 0.94 -8.76 11.99
C THR A 6 1.04 -7.28 11.63
N SER A 7 2.26 -6.78 11.41
CA SER A 7 2.49 -5.39 10.99
C SER A 7 2.05 -5.19 9.55
N GLU A 8 2.31 -6.14 8.65
CA GLU A 8 1.85 -6.10 7.26
C GLU A 8 0.32 -6.17 7.18
N ALA A 9 -0.34 -7.03 7.96
CA ALA A 9 -1.80 -7.09 8.04
C ALA A 9 -2.41 -5.78 8.56
N SER A 10 -1.77 -5.16 9.56
CA SER A 10 -2.17 -3.86 10.08
C SER A 10 -1.98 -2.75 9.05
N TYR A 11 -0.87 -2.79 8.31
CA TYR A 11 -0.58 -1.84 7.24
C TYR A 11 -1.58 -1.96 6.09
N LEU A 12 -1.87 -3.18 5.62
CA LEU A 12 -2.87 -3.44 4.59
C LEU A 12 -4.26 -2.92 5.00
N ARG A 13 -4.62 -3.05 6.28
CA ARG A 13 -5.88 -2.47 6.79
C ARG A 13 -5.91 -0.95 6.61
N SER A 14 -4.83 -0.25 6.96
CA SER A 14 -4.72 1.19 6.76
C SER A 14 -4.78 1.57 5.28
N LEU A 15 -4.13 0.81 4.40
CA LEU A 15 -4.19 1.01 2.94
C LEU A 15 -5.61 0.82 2.40
N ARG A 16 -6.31 -0.22 2.85
CA ARG A 16 -7.72 -0.45 2.48
C ARG A 16 -8.59 0.73 2.90
N VAL A 17 -8.38 1.29 4.09
CA VAL A 17 -9.12 2.49 4.52
C VAL A 17 -8.83 3.66 3.59
N ALA A 18 -7.56 3.96 3.31
CA ALA A 18 -7.16 5.03 2.41
C ALA A 18 -7.76 4.87 1.00
N VAL A 19 -7.78 3.67 0.45
CA VAL A 19 -8.33 3.39 -0.88
C VAL A 19 -9.87 3.46 -0.87
N PHE A 20 -10.53 2.65 -0.03
CA PHE A 20 -11.98 2.49 -0.11
C PHE A 20 -12.76 3.66 0.46
N HIS A 21 -12.29 4.27 1.55
CA HIS A 21 -13.02 5.36 2.19
C HIS A 21 -12.63 6.75 1.68
N PHE A 22 -11.46 6.92 1.07
CA PHE A 22 -11.01 8.21 0.55
C PHE A 22 -10.85 8.21 -0.96
N GLN A 23 -9.93 7.42 -1.53
CA GLN A 23 -9.65 7.44 -2.97
C GLN A 23 -10.87 7.10 -3.85
N LEU A 24 -11.70 6.17 -3.38
CA LEU A 24 -12.93 5.72 -4.06
C LEU A 24 -14.19 6.43 -3.57
N SER A 25 -14.08 7.39 -2.63
CA SER A 25 -15.23 8.12 -2.10
C SER A 25 -15.91 8.95 -3.19
N PRO A 26 -17.22 8.74 -3.43
CA PRO A 26 -17.98 9.56 -4.36
C PRO A 26 -18.02 11.03 -3.93
N ALA A 27 -18.08 11.29 -2.62
CA ALA A 27 -18.10 12.65 -2.07
C ALA A 27 -16.79 13.39 -2.38
N LEU A 28 -15.65 12.74 -2.15
CA LEU A 28 -14.34 13.34 -2.47
C LEU A 28 -14.18 13.54 -3.98
N ARG A 29 -14.56 12.55 -4.79
CA ARG A 29 -14.50 12.63 -6.25
C ARG A 29 -15.45 13.68 -6.85
N GLY A 30 -16.52 14.05 -6.14
CA GLY A 30 -17.38 15.17 -6.50
C GLY A 30 -16.80 16.53 -6.11
N ALA A 31 -15.92 16.58 -5.09
CA ALA A 31 -15.34 17.80 -4.57
C ALA A 31 -14.01 18.19 -5.24
N VAL A 32 -13.27 17.23 -5.81
CA VAL A 32 -11.99 17.47 -6.47
C VAL A 32 -11.97 16.95 -7.90
N THR A 33 -11.11 17.51 -8.74
CA THR A 33 -10.93 17.05 -10.13
C THR A 33 -10.25 15.69 -10.18
N GLY A 34 -10.44 14.94 -11.28
CA GLY A 34 -9.76 13.67 -11.48
C GLY A 34 -8.22 13.77 -11.40
N ALA A 35 -7.64 14.88 -11.88
CA ALA A 35 -6.21 15.15 -11.75
C ALA A 35 -5.77 15.34 -10.30
N GLN A 36 -6.58 16.01 -9.47
CA GLN A 36 -6.31 16.16 -8.04
C GLN A 36 -6.42 14.82 -7.30
N VAL A 37 -7.38 13.95 -7.65
CA VAL A 37 -7.44 12.58 -7.11
C VAL A 37 -6.17 11.81 -7.46
N GLN A 38 -5.72 11.87 -8.71
CA GLN A 38 -4.47 11.22 -9.13
C GLN A 38 -3.26 11.79 -8.39
N GLN A 39 -3.19 13.11 -8.18
CA GLN A 39 -2.09 13.71 -7.44
C GLN A 39 -2.13 13.36 -5.94
N LEU A 40 -3.32 13.34 -5.30
CA LEU A 40 -3.48 13.01 -3.88
C LEU A 40 -3.11 11.57 -3.56
N PHE A 41 -3.53 10.62 -4.40
CA PHE A 41 -3.39 9.20 -4.10
C PHE A 41 -2.25 8.53 -4.89
N SER A 42 -1.75 9.14 -5.96
CA SER A 42 -0.64 8.61 -6.77
C SER A 42 -0.84 7.11 -7.02
N ASN A 43 0.17 6.31 -6.70
CA ASN A 43 0.19 4.87 -6.90
C ASN A 43 -0.38 4.05 -5.72
N LEU A 44 -1.17 4.65 -4.83
CA LEU A 44 -1.66 4.03 -3.60
C LEU A 44 -2.40 2.70 -3.85
N SER A 45 -3.20 2.60 -4.91
CA SER A 45 -3.91 1.35 -5.23
C SER A 45 -2.92 0.22 -5.54
N GLN A 46 -1.84 0.51 -6.27
CA GLN A 46 -0.81 -0.48 -6.56
C GLN A 46 -0.02 -0.87 -5.31
N VAL A 47 0.22 0.08 -4.40
CA VAL A 47 0.82 -0.18 -3.09
C VAL A 47 -0.05 -1.14 -2.28
N LYS A 48 -1.37 -0.88 -2.20
CA LYS A 48 -2.36 -1.76 -1.55
C LYS A 48 -2.35 -3.17 -2.13
N ASP A 49 -2.38 -3.30 -3.45
CA ASP A 49 -2.40 -4.62 -4.10
C ASP A 49 -1.07 -5.37 -3.93
N THR A 50 0.05 -4.64 -3.86
CA THR A 50 1.37 -5.24 -3.61
C THR A 50 1.51 -5.74 -2.18
N SER A 51 1.06 -4.94 -1.20
CA SER A 51 0.99 -5.33 0.21
C SER A 51 0.07 -6.54 0.42
N GLU A 52 -1.11 -6.56 -0.23
CA GLU A 52 -2.04 -7.69 -0.14
C GLU A 52 -1.45 -9.00 -0.65
N ARG A 53 -0.79 -8.97 -1.82
CA ARG A 53 -0.12 -10.16 -2.37
C ARG A 53 1.05 -10.63 -1.51
N PHE A 54 1.80 -9.68 -0.95
CA PHE A 54 2.92 -10.00 -0.06
C PHE A 54 2.41 -10.67 1.22
N LEU A 55 1.36 -10.11 1.85
CA LEU A 55 0.74 -10.71 3.04
C LEU A 55 0.25 -12.13 2.77
N LEU A 56 -0.45 -12.38 1.65
CA LEU A 56 -0.90 -13.72 1.27
C LEU A 56 0.28 -14.71 1.17
N GLN A 57 1.40 -14.29 0.58
CA GLN A 57 2.59 -15.14 0.49
C GLN A 57 3.23 -15.42 1.86
N LEU A 58 3.16 -14.47 2.78
CA LEU A 58 3.62 -14.66 4.15
C LEU A 58 2.73 -15.62 4.93
N GLU A 59 1.41 -15.51 4.77
CA GLU A 59 0.42 -16.42 5.36
C GLU A 59 0.60 -17.85 4.82
N ASP A 60 0.74 -18.00 3.49
CA ASP A 60 1.00 -19.30 2.85
C ASP A 60 2.29 -19.96 3.37
N HIS A 61 3.36 -19.18 3.60
CA HIS A 61 4.60 -19.73 4.17
C HIS A 61 4.44 -20.09 5.64
N LEU A 62 3.68 -19.32 6.41
CA LEU A 62 3.44 -19.59 7.84
C LEU A 62 2.66 -20.90 8.02
N ASP A 63 1.68 -21.14 7.15
CA ASP A 63 0.88 -22.37 7.15
C ASP A 63 1.73 -23.61 6.81
N GLN A 64 2.82 -23.45 6.04
CA GLN A 64 3.75 -24.52 5.72
C GLN A 64 4.75 -24.81 6.85
N ASP A 65 5.32 -23.77 7.44
CA ASP A 65 6.26 -23.91 8.56
C ASP A 65 6.21 -22.68 9.48
N VAL A 66 5.90 -22.92 10.76
CA VAL A 66 5.80 -21.89 11.79
C VAL A 66 7.13 -21.17 12.05
N PHE A 67 8.25 -21.81 11.73
CA PHE A 67 9.59 -21.22 11.84
C PHE A 67 9.96 -20.34 10.64
N LEU A 68 9.12 -20.28 9.59
CA LEU A 68 9.26 -19.44 8.41
C LEU A 68 10.70 -19.40 7.83
N PRO A 69 11.35 -20.55 7.59
CA PRO A 69 12.66 -20.56 6.94
C PRO A 69 12.56 -19.87 5.57
N GLY A 70 13.56 -19.05 5.23
CA GLY A 70 13.59 -18.38 3.92
C GLY A 70 12.71 -17.13 3.79
N LEU A 71 12.19 -16.54 4.88
CA LEU A 71 11.48 -15.25 4.83
C LEU A 71 12.24 -14.17 4.05
N GLY A 72 13.57 -14.13 4.17
CA GLY A 72 14.42 -13.23 3.39
C GLY A 72 14.31 -13.44 1.88
N GLU A 73 14.16 -14.68 1.41
CA GLU A 73 13.96 -15.00 0.00
C GLU A 73 12.59 -14.53 -0.49
N VAL A 74 11.55 -14.68 0.34
CA VAL A 74 10.20 -14.16 0.04
C VAL A 74 10.25 -12.64 -0.12
N VAL A 75 10.92 -11.93 0.79
CA VAL A 75 11.11 -10.47 0.69
C VAL A 75 11.89 -10.09 -0.58
N LEU A 76 13.02 -10.75 -0.83
CA LEU A 76 13.86 -10.49 -2.01
C LEU A 76 13.11 -10.73 -3.32
N LYS A 77 12.27 -11.76 -3.38
CA LYS A 77 11.41 -12.06 -4.54
C LYS A 77 10.39 -10.94 -4.81
N ASN A 78 9.94 -10.24 -3.76
CA ASN A 78 8.99 -9.14 -3.87
C ASN A 78 9.63 -7.77 -4.10
N CYS A 79 10.94 -7.61 -3.89
CA CYS A 79 11.65 -6.34 -4.08
C CYS A 79 11.34 -5.63 -5.41
N PRO A 80 11.30 -6.31 -6.58
CA PRO A 80 10.93 -5.65 -7.84
C PRO A 80 9.51 -5.09 -7.84
N ALA A 81 8.55 -5.78 -7.21
CA ALA A 81 7.18 -5.31 -7.07
C ALA A 81 7.10 -4.12 -6.11
N PHE A 82 7.82 -4.19 -4.99
CA PHE A 82 7.93 -3.07 -4.06
C PHE A 82 8.50 -1.82 -4.73
N HIS A 83 9.58 -1.97 -5.49
CA HIS A 83 10.17 -0.85 -6.21
C HIS A 83 9.18 -0.21 -7.19
N ARG A 84 8.44 -1.02 -7.95
CA ARG A 84 7.44 -0.51 -8.91
C ARG A 84 6.27 0.21 -8.25
N ALA A 85 5.80 -0.29 -7.10
CA ALA A 85 4.63 0.27 -6.43
C ALA A 85 4.99 1.48 -5.55
N TYR A 86 5.99 1.32 -4.67
CA TYR A 86 6.29 2.26 -3.60
C TYR A 86 7.15 3.44 -4.04
N VAL A 87 8.11 3.26 -4.95
CA VAL A 87 8.96 4.38 -5.38
C VAL A 87 8.12 5.52 -5.96
N PRO A 88 7.20 5.30 -6.92
CA PRO A 88 6.36 6.38 -7.42
C PRO A 88 5.43 6.98 -6.35
N TYR A 89 4.99 6.18 -5.38
CA TYR A 89 4.15 6.66 -4.30
C TYR A 89 4.91 7.63 -3.39
N VAL A 90 6.08 7.21 -2.89
CA VAL A 90 6.92 8.01 -1.98
C VAL A 90 7.55 9.20 -2.69
N THR A 91 8.00 9.06 -3.95
CA THR A 91 8.55 10.18 -4.72
C THR A 91 7.53 11.30 -4.92
N ASN A 92 6.23 10.96 -4.98
CA ASN A 92 5.16 11.94 -5.13
C ASN A 92 4.64 12.51 -3.80
N GLN A 93 5.16 12.07 -2.65
CA GLN A 93 4.64 12.44 -1.33
C GLN A 93 4.61 13.95 -1.08
N MET A 94 5.65 14.68 -1.49
CA MET A 94 5.67 16.14 -1.35
C MET A 94 4.50 16.81 -2.09
N TYR A 95 4.15 16.33 -3.29
CA TYR A 95 3.04 16.88 -4.08
C TYR A 95 1.67 16.49 -3.52
N GLN A 96 1.58 15.30 -2.91
CA GLN A 96 0.39 14.84 -2.19
C GLN A 96 0.12 15.76 -0.99
N GLU A 97 1.13 16.00 -0.16
CA GLU A 97 1.05 16.84 1.04
C GLU A 97 0.70 18.29 0.70
N GLN A 98 1.34 18.87 -0.33
CA GLN A 98 1.06 20.23 -0.79
C GLN A 98 -0.40 20.40 -1.26
N LEU A 99 -0.93 19.43 -2.01
CA LEU A 99 -2.32 19.50 -2.46
C LEU A 99 -3.28 19.29 -1.29
N MET A 100 -2.98 18.37 -0.37
CA MET A 100 -3.80 18.15 0.80
C MET A 100 -3.88 19.41 1.68
N GLN A 101 -2.76 20.12 1.90
CA GLN A 101 -2.74 21.39 2.62
C GLN A 101 -3.52 22.52 1.92
N ARG A 102 -3.64 22.49 0.59
CA ARG A 102 -4.44 23.48 -0.16
C ARG A 102 -5.95 23.20 -0.13
N LEU A 103 -6.33 21.95 0.12
CA LEU A 103 -7.73 21.51 0.16
C LEU A 103 -8.32 21.54 1.57
N MET A 104 -7.48 21.64 2.60
CA MET A 104 -7.86 21.94 4.00
C MET A 104 -8.02 23.44 4.21
#